data_AF-A0A7C6K6K8-F1
#
_entry.id   AF-A0A7C6K6K8-F1
#
_cell.length_a   1.000
_cell.length_b   1.000
_cell.length_c   1.000
_cell.angle_alpha   90.00
_cell.angle_beta   90.00
_cell.angle_gamma   90.00
#
_symmetry.space_group_name_H-M   'P 1'
#
loop_
_entity.id
_entity.type
_entity.pdbx_description
1 polymer ?
#
loop_
_entity_poly.entity_id
_entity_poly.type
_entity_poly.pdbx_seq_one_letter_code
_entity_poly.pdbx_strand_id
1 'polypeptide(L)'
;GRCTFCYINPFYGTGSHWRGRSPENIAAEIDEVIAKWGKRRFYFTDPNFFGPGERGQRRALQLASLLKDRNITFGIEARVNDIHDETIKALVDAGLRNILIGLESGRDESLKRLNKMTTVAQNERALEILRRHGIEPNVGFIMFEPDSNLEDIRTNFEFLKRNHLLENLAITANVLYHHQIILMGTTAFQQLKSEGRLQNVNSFYEGTTPYRDAGVAALADLMRRLTNVVFDCMDGIWSGRVQEPEDARERYSQINQILVNRFETALSFLESGQLLTSELRDEQEAADAAKIDKIMKV
;
A
#
# COMPACT_ATOMS: atom_id res chain seq x y z
N GLY A 1 14.06 -9.35 -3.07
CA GLY A 1 13.70 -9.54 -1.65
C GLY A 1 13.06 -10.90 -1.47
N ARG A 2 12.84 -11.34 -0.22
CA ARG A 2 12.20 -12.63 0.11
C ARG A 2 11.04 -12.44 1.09
N CYS A 3 10.20 -11.43 0.83
CA CYS A 3 9.11 -11.05 1.72
C CYS A 3 8.19 -12.25 1.98
N THR A 4 7.79 -12.45 3.24
CA THR A 4 7.09 -13.67 3.67
C THR A 4 5.68 -13.79 3.08
N PHE A 5 5.05 -12.67 2.73
CA PHE A 5 3.69 -12.56 2.20
C PHE A 5 3.63 -12.50 0.66
N CYS A 6 4.77 -12.33 -0.02
CA CYS A 6 4.80 -12.08 -1.46
C CYS A 6 4.80 -13.39 -2.27
N TYR A 7 3.83 -13.55 -3.16
CA TYR A 7 3.70 -14.75 -4.01
C TYR A 7 4.69 -14.80 -5.19
N ILE A 8 5.33 -13.67 -5.54
CA ILE A 8 6.20 -13.57 -6.71
C ILE A 8 7.34 -14.60 -6.68
N ASN A 9 8.02 -14.75 -5.54
CA ASN A 9 9.13 -15.70 -5.42
C ASN A 9 8.66 -17.16 -5.53
N PRO A 10 7.62 -17.61 -4.78
CA PRO A 10 7.04 -18.93 -4.99
C PRO A 10 6.58 -19.19 -6.42
N PHE A 11 5.96 -18.20 -7.06
CA PHE A 11 5.40 -18.33 -8.41
C PHE A 11 6.49 -18.60 -9.46
N TYR A 12 7.60 -17.86 -9.42
CA TYR A 12 8.69 -18.07 -10.37
C TYR A 12 9.70 -19.17 -9.95
N GLY A 13 9.64 -19.64 -8.71
CA GLY A 13 10.46 -20.75 -8.21
C GLY A 13 11.82 -20.35 -7.61
N THR A 14 12.45 -21.31 -6.92
CA THR A 14 13.76 -21.16 -6.29
C THR A 14 14.84 -20.99 -7.36
N GLY A 15 15.49 -19.82 -7.37
CA GLY A 15 16.51 -19.48 -8.39
C GLY A 15 15.99 -18.61 -9.54
N SER A 16 14.72 -18.18 -9.51
CA SER A 16 14.25 -17.18 -10.46
C SER A 16 15.05 -15.88 -10.33
N HIS A 17 15.60 -15.45 -11.46
CA HIS A 17 16.33 -14.20 -11.57
C HIS A 17 15.45 -13.13 -12.20
N TRP A 18 15.67 -11.88 -11.81
CA TRP A 18 15.06 -10.75 -12.48
C TRP A 18 15.48 -10.74 -13.96
N ARG A 19 14.49 -10.66 -14.86
CA ARG A 19 14.68 -10.71 -16.32
C ARG A 19 14.40 -9.35 -16.94
N GLY A 20 15.42 -8.52 -16.96
CA GLY A 20 15.33 -7.18 -17.55
C GLY A 20 15.29 -7.17 -19.06
N ARG A 21 14.40 -6.36 -19.61
CA ARG A 21 14.49 -5.91 -21.01
C ARG A 21 15.48 -4.74 -21.13
N SER A 22 16.15 -4.64 -22.27
CA SER A 22 17.03 -3.50 -22.54
C SER A 22 16.23 -2.21 -22.66
N PRO A 23 16.80 -1.05 -22.25
CA PRO A 23 16.15 0.25 -22.41
C PRO A 23 15.69 0.54 -23.85
N GLU A 24 16.49 0.17 -24.85
CA GLU A 24 16.19 0.38 -26.28
C GLU A 24 14.96 -0.42 -26.70
N ASN A 25 14.85 -1.67 -26.24
CA ASN A 25 13.73 -2.52 -26.57
C ASN A 25 12.41 -2.02 -25.94
N ILE A 26 12.48 -1.41 -24.76
CA ILE A 26 11.31 -0.79 -24.11
C ILE A 26 10.93 0.51 -24.82
N ALA A 27 11.90 1.36 -25.15
CA ALA A 27 11.65 2.60 -25.86
C ALA A 27 11.03 2.37 -27.23
N ALA A 28 11.50 1.35 -27.97
CA ALA A 28 10.93 0.96 -29.26
C ALA A 28 9.45 0.52 -29.13
N GLU A 29 9.10 -0.27 -28.11
CA GLU A 29 7.72 -0.67 -27.88
C GLU A 29 6.82 0.53 -27.53
N ILE A 30 7.33 1.47 -26.73
CA ILE A 30 6.61 2.72 -26.44
C ILE A 30 6.35 3.51 -27.73
N ASP A 31 7.34 3.59 -28.62
CA ASP A 31 7.19 4.25 -29.92
C ASP A 31 6.16 3.57 -30.81
N GLU A 32 6.15 2.23 -30.85
CA GLU A 32 5.13 1.44 -31.56
C GLU A 32 3.73 1.72 -31.00
N VAL A 33 3.58 1.80 -29.67
CA VAL A 33 2.30 2.08 -29.03
C VAL A 33 1.81 3.50 -29.35
N ILE A 34 2.71 4.49 -29.31
CA ILE A 34 2.40 5.86 -29.67
C ILE A 34 2.00 5.94 -31.15
N ALA A 35 2.77 5.32 -32.05
CA ALA A 35 2.50 5.36 -33.48
C ALA A 35 1.18 4.69 -33.85
N LYS A 36 0.85 3.56 -33.22
CA LYS A 36 -0.33 2.77 -33.55
C LYS A 36 -1.62 3.26 -32.90
N TRP A 37 -1.55 3.76 -31.67
CA TRP A 37 -2.76 4.13 -30.89
C TRP A 37 -2.76 5.54 -30.32
N GLY A 38 -1.68 6.32 -30.51
CA GLY A 38 -1.56 7.68 -29.96
C GLY A 38 -1.54 7.74 -28.43
N LYS A 39 -1.35 6.60 -27.74
CA LYS A 39 -1.40 6.54 -26.27
C LYS A 39 -0.09 7.04 -25.69
N ARG A 40 -0.19 7.93 -24.70
CA ARG A 40 0.94 8.61 -24.04
C ARG A 40 0.99 8.39 -22.53
N ARG A 41 0.05 7.61 -21.98
CA ARG A 41 -0.01 7.24 -20.58
C ARG A 41 0.30 5.76 -20.45
N PHE A 42 1.33 5.44 -19.68
CA PHE A 42 1.82 4.08 -19.49
C PHE A 42 1.87 3.71 -18.00
N TYR A 43 1.88 2.42 -17.70
CA TYR A 43 2.19 1.92 -16.37
C TYR A 43 3.05 0.66 -16.53
N PHE A 44 4.22 0.67 -15.91
CA PHE A 44 5.11 -0.49 -15.91
C PHE A 44 4.64 -1.48 -14.85
N THR A 45 4.23 -2.67 -15.27
CA THR A 45 3.66 -3.71 -14.39
C THR A 45 4.72 -4.64 -13.78
N ASP A 46 5.99 -4.24 -13.82
CA ASP A 46 7.09 -4.97 -13.21
C ASP A 46 6.92 -5.00 -11.68
N PRO A 47 7.00 -6.17 -11.00
CA PRO A 47 6.97 -6.23 -9.53
C PRO A 47 8.12 -5.48 -8.84
N ASN A 48 9.18 -5.18 -9.60
CA ASN A 48 10.19 -4.18 -9.26
C ASN A 48 10.77 -3.62 -10.56
N PHE A 49 10.45 -2.36 -10.86
CA PHE A 49 10.88 -1.65 -12.06
C PHE A 49 12.40 -1.57 -12.23
N PHE A 50 13.12 -1.30 -11.15
CA PHE A 50 14.57 -1.07 -11.19
C PHE A 50 15.33 -2.37 -11.49
N GLY A 51 14.93 -3.45 -10.84
CA GLY A 51 15.72 -4.68 -10.81
C GLY A 51 16.90 -4.60 -9.83
N PRO A 52 17.88 -5.51 -9.93
CA PRO A 52 18.87 -5.68 -8.88
C PRO A 52 20.01 -4.66 -8.91
N GLY A 53 20.15 -3.90 -7.83
CA GLY A 53 21.35 -3.12 -7.49
C GLY A 53 21.74 -2.07 -8.51
N GLU A 54 23.03 -1.76 -8.60
CA GLU A 54 23.54 -0.70 -9.48
C GLU A 54 23.23 -0.94 -10.97
N ARG A 55 23.17 -2.20 -11.40
CA ARG A 55 22.81 -2.53 -12.78
C ARG A 55 21.39 -2.08 -13.10
N GLY A 56 20.48 -2.25 -12.13
CA GLY A 56 19.12 -1.75 -12.23
C GLY A 56 19.05 -0.22 -12.31
N GLN A 57 19.84 0.46 -11.47
CA GLN A 57 19.94 1.92 -11.48
C GLN A 57 20.46 2.47 -12.82
N ARG A 58 21.56 1.91 -13.36
CA ARG A 58 22.09 2.30 -14.67
C ARG A 58 21.10 2.06 -15.80
N ARG A 59 20.37 0.93 -15.76
CA ARG A 59 19.31 0.65 -16.73
C ARG A 59 18.18 1.69 -16.66
N ALA A 60 17.72 2.04 -15.45
CA ALA A 60 16.67 3.02 -15.26
C ALA A 60 17.08 4.42 -15.74
N LEU A 61 18.33 4.84 -15.50
CA LEU A 61 18.90 6.09 -16.02
C LEU A 61 18.95 6.10 -17.56
N GLN A 62 19.43 5.02 -18.18
CA GLN A 62 19.46 4.89 -19.64
C GLN A 62 18.05 4.92 -20.23
N LEU A 63 17.10 4.22 -19.61
CA LEU A 63 15.70 4.27 -20.02
C LEU A 63 15.12 5.68 -19.90
N ALA A 64 15.36 6.39 -18.78
CA ALA A 64 14.92 7.77 -18.61
C ALA A 64 15.46 8.69 -19.71
N SER A 65 16.75 8.55 -20.06
CA SER A 65 17.36 9.30 -21.16
C SER A 65 16.69 9.04 -22.50
N LEU A 66 16.32 7.79 -22.77
CA LEU A 66 15.58 7.46 -23.99
C LEU A 66 14.17 8.07 -23.93
N LEU A 67 13.47 8.01 -22.80
CA LEU A 67 12.07 8.43 -22.75
C LEU A 67 11.84 9.96 -22.74
N LYS A 68 12.86 10.75 -22.39
CA LYS A 68 12.76 12.19 -22.10
C LYS A 68 11.97 13.02 -23.12
N ASP A 69 12.23 12.85 -24.41
CA ASP A 69 11.64 13.71 -25.45
C ASP A 69 10.34 13.15 -26.04
N ARG A 70 9.80 12.06 -25.48
CA ARG A 70 8.62 11.38 -26.02
C ARG A 70 7.30 12.00 -25.56
N ASN A 71 7.29 12.98 -24.66
CA ASN A 71 6.07 13.59 -24.10
C ASN A 71 5.05 12.54 -23.65
N ILE A 72 5.50 11.67 -22.73
CA ILE A 72 4.68 10.63 -22.11
C ILE A 72 4.57 10.87 -20.61
N THR A 73 3.61 10.21 -19.98
CA THR A 73 3.58 10.04 -18.53
C THR A 73 3.56 8.56 -18.20
N PHE A 74 4.26 8.14 -17.16
CA PHE A 74 4.24 6.75 -16.73
C PHE A 74 4.20 6.57 -15.22
N GLY A 75 3.77 5.38 -14.79
CA GLY A 75 3.86 4.92 -13.41
C GLY A 75 4.72 3.66 -13.26
N ILE A 76 5.30 3.46 -12.08
CA ILE A 76 6.15 2.31 -11.75
C ILE A 76 5.87 1.77 -10.34
N GLU A 77 6.27 0.54 -10.07
CA GLU A 77 6.37 -0.03 -8.73
C GLU A 77 7.83 -0.25 -8.35
N ALA A 78 8.19 0.12 -7.12
CA ALA A 78 9.57 0.07 -6.66
C ALA A 78 9.68 -0.32 -5.18
N ARG A 79 10.87 -0.76 -4.80
CA ARG A 79 11.22 -0.92 -3.40
C ARG A 79 11.87 0.36 -2.88
N VAL A 80 11.67 0.66 -1.60
CA VAL A 80 12.25 1.85 -0.96
C VAL A 80 13.78 1.93 -1.09
N ASN A 81 14.46 0.77 -1.11
CA ASN A 81 15.91 0.70 -1.23
C ASN A 81 16.42 0.92 -2.67
N ASP A 82 15.52 1.08 -3.64
CA ASP A 82 15.85 1.42 -5.03
C ASP A 82 15.58 2.91 -5.34
N ILE A 83 15.06 3.67 -4.36
CA ILE A 83 14.73 5.09 -4.50
C ILE A 83 15.97 5.95 -4.27
N HIS A 84 16.68 6.25 -5.34
CA HIS A 84 17.86 7.13 -5.33
C HIS A 84 17.54 8.48 -5.97
N ASP A 85 18.05 9.56 -5.37
CA ASP A 85 17.74 10.94 -5.77
C ASP A 85 18.02 11.22 -7.26
N GLU A 86 19.22 10.84 -7.75
CA GLU A 86 19.63 11.02 -9.15
C GLU A 86 18.71 10.29 -10.12
N THR A 87 18.41 9.01 -9.86
CA THR A 87 17.59 8.20 -10.77
C THR A 87 16.14 8.62 -10.76
N ILE A 88 15.58 8.97 -9.59
CA ILE A 88 14.21 9.50 -9.49
C ILE A 88 14.10 10.82 -10.25
N LYS A 89 15.07 11.73 -10.09
CA LYS A 89 15.10 12.97 -10.86
C LYS A 89 15.04 12.71 -12.37
N ALA A 90 15.91 11.84 -12.87
CA ALA A 90 15.95 11.51 -14.29
C ALA A 90 14.61 10.92 -14.78
N LEU A 91 14.00 10.03 -14.01
CA LEU A 91 12.71 9.42 -14.35
C LEU A 91 11.56 10.45 -14.34
N VAL A 92 11.54 11.39 -13.39
CA VAL A 92 10.56 12.49 -13.33
C VAL A 92 10.67 13.40 -14.54
N ASP A 93 11.91 13.77 -14.89
CA ASP A 93 12.21 14.57 -16.09
C ASP A 93 11.78 13.83 -17.37
N ALA A 94 11.75 12.49 -17.34
CA ALA A 94 11.30 11.64 -18.45
C ALA A 94 9.79 11.32 -18.47
N GLY A 95 9.03 11.76 -17.47
CA GLY A 95 7.58 11.59 -17.42
C GLY A 95 7.05 10.70 -16.29
N LEU A 96 7.87 10.27 -15.33
CA LEU A 96 7.36 9.56 -14.15
C LEU A 96 6.40 10.48 -13.37
N ARG A 97 5.16 10.01 -13.14
CA ARG A 97 4.14 10.74 -12.39
C ARG A 97 3.51 9.95 -11.25
N ASN A 98 3.52 8.62 -11.34
CA ASN A 98 2.94 7.76 -10.31
C ASN A 98 3.98 6.74 -9.86
N ILE A 99 4.14 6.56 -8.55
CA ILE A 99 4.96 5.48 -8.02
C ILE A 99 4.23 4.79 -6.88
N LEU A 100 4.29 3.46 -6.86
CA LEU A 100 3.95 2.67 -5.68
C LEU A 100 5.22 2.17 -5.03
N ILE A 101 5.38 2.42 -3.72
CA ILE A 101 6.47 1.87 -2.92
C ILE A 101 5.94 1.03 -1.76
N GLY A 102 6.46 -0.18 -1.60
CA GLY A 102 6.14 -1.02 -0.45
C GLY A 102 6.92 -0.59 0.79
N LEU A 103 6.29 0.17 1.68
CA LEU A 103 6.81 0.53 3.01
C LEU A 103 6.59 -0.62 4.00
N GLU A 104 5.41 -1.23 3.94
CA GLU A 104 4.85 -2.34 4.73
C GLU A 104 4.69 -2.08 6.23
N SER A 105 5.60 -1.37 6.88
CA SER A 105 5.49 -1.06 8.31
C SER A 105 6.36 0.13 8.71
N GLY A 106 5.94 0.81 9.78
CA GLY A 106 6.69 1.83 10.52
C GLY A 106 7.56 1.28 11.66
N ARG A 107 7.69 -0.05 11.79
CA ARG A 107 8.46 -0.73 12.85
C ARG A 107 9.47 -1.72 12.26
N ASP A 108 10.73 -1.61 12.65
CA ASP A 108 11.80 -2.47 12.12
C ASP A 108 11.60 -3.96 12.49
N GLU A 109 11.02 -4.26 13.64
CA GLU A 109 10.66 -5.62 14.06
C GLU A 109 9.62 -6.25 13.12
N SER A 110 8.57 -5.51 12.76
CA SER A 110 7.58 -5.94 11.76
C SER A 110 8.23 -6.15 10.40
N LEU A 111 9.08 -5.23 9.94
CA LEU A 111 9.82 -5.39 8.67
C LEU A 111 10.72 -6.64 8.66
N LYS A 112 11.29 -7.02 9.81
CA LYS A 112 12.03 -8.27 10.00
C LYS A 112 11.10 -9.49 9.93
N ARG A 113 9.95 -9.48 10.61
CA ARG A 113 8.94 -10.57 10.54
C ARG A 113 8.43 -10.78 9.11
N LEU A 114 8.18 -9.69 8.39
CA LEU A 114 7.78 -9.70 6.99
C LEU A 114 8.92 -10.06 6.02
N ASN A 115 10.15 -10.19 6.53
CA ASN A 115 11.38 -10.36 5.76
C ASN A 115 11.49 -9.36 4.60
N LYS A 116 11.11 -8.10 4.86
CA LYS A 116 11.09 -7.05 3.84
C LYS A 116 12.50 -6.67 3.42
N MET A 117 13.49 -6.87 4.29
CA MET A 117 14.90 -6.49 4.11
C MET A 117 15.07 -4.98 3.85
N THR A 118 14.29 -4.17 4.55
CA THR A 118 14.40 -2.70 4.56
C THR A 118 14.23 -2.21 5.99
N THR A 119 14.57 -0.96 6.24
CA THR A 119 14.38 -0.31 7.55
C THR A 119 13.40 0.84 7.48
N VAL A 120 12.87 1.25 8.63
CA VAL A 120 12.02 2.44 8.75
C VAL A 120 12.74 3.69 8.25
N ALA A 121 14.04 3.84 8.56
CA ALA A 121 14.84 4.95 8.06
C ALA A 121 14.92 4.98 6.51
N GLN A 122 15.00 3.81 5.86
CA GLN A 122 14.95 3.73 4.40
C GLN A 122 13.56 4.10 3.85
N ASN A 123 12.49 3.73 4.55
CA ASN A 123 11.12 4.14 4.19
C ASN A 123 11.00 5.67 4.21
N GLU A 124 11.43 6.33 5.28
CA GLU A 124 11.36 7.79 5.43
C GLU A 124 12.24 8.51 4.39
N ARG A 125 13.44 7.98 4.15
CA ARG A 125 14.33 8.54 3.12
C ARG A 125 13.73 8.45 1.72
N ALA A 126 13.06 7.33 1.39
CA ALA A 126 12.39 7.18 0.11
C ALA A 126 11.23 8.18 -0.06
N LEU A 127 10.41 8.37 0.98
CA LEU A 127 9.34 9.37 1.00
C LEU A 127 9.89 10.79 0.77
N GLU A 128 10.97 11.14 1.47
CA GLU A 128 11.61 12.45 1.34
C GLU A 128 12.12 12.71 -0.09
N ILE A 129 12.81 11.74 -0.69
CA ILE A 129 13.33 11.85 -2.06
C ILE A 129 12.18 12.04 -3.05
N LEU A 130 11.12 11.23 -2.96
CA LEU A 130 10.00 11.29 -3.90
C LEU A 130 9.27 12.63 -3.82
N ARG A 131 8.97 13.10 -2.61
CA ARG A 131 8.29 14.39 -2.38
C ARG A 131 9.13 15.57 -2.83
N ARG A 132 10.45 15.51 -2.66
CA ARG A 132 11.39 16.53 -3.18
C ARG A 132 11.28 16.70 -4.70
N HIS A 133 10.99 15.62 -5.43
CA HIS A 133 10.78 15.65 -6.88
C HIS A 133 9.30 15.79 -7.28
N GLY A 134 8.42 16.18 -6.34
CA GLY A 134 7.01 16.47 -6.59
C GLY A 134 6.13 15.22 -6.77
N ILE A 135 6.59 14.05 -6.32
CA ILE A 135 5.80 12.82 -6.33
C ILE A 135 5.29 12.54 -4.91
N GLU A 136 3.97 12.51 -4.73
CA GLU A 136 3.37 11.85 -3.58
C GLU A 136 3.14 10.37 -3.93
N PRO A 137 3.84 9.43 -3.26
CA PRO A 137 3.75 8.02 -3.62
C PRO A 137 2.45 7.37 -3.12
N ASN A 138 1.95 6.40 -3.88
CA ASN A 138 1.11 5.36 -3.30
C ASN A 138 1.99 4.44 -2.46
N VAL A 139 1.50 3.99 -1.31
CA VAL A 139 2.29 3.19 -0.39
C VAL A 139 1.62 1.84 -0.14
N GLY A 140 2.40 0.77 -0.24
CA GLY A 140 2.02 -0.52 0.34
C GLY A 140 2.31 -0.49 1.83
N PHE A 141 1.31 -0.82 2.65
CA PHE A 141 1.43 -0.85 4.10
C PHE A 141 0.62 -2.02 4.66
N ILE A 142 1.18 -2.80 5.59
CA ILE A 142 0.50 -3.91 6.25
C ILE A 142 0.31 -3.50 7.71
N MET A 143 -0.85 -2.90 8.00
CA MET A 143 -1.17 -2.47 9.36
C MET A 143 -1.36 -3.67 10.29
N PHE A 144 -2.03 -4.71 9.81
CA PHE A 144 -2.44 -5.87 10.61
C PHE A 144 -1.77 -7.16 10.14
N GLU A 145 -0.77 -7.61 10.88
CA GLU A 145 -0.13 -8.93 10.71
C GLU A 145 -0.73 -9.93 11.73
N PRO A 146 -0.85 -11.23 11.43
CA PRO A 146 -1.36 -12.23 12.37
C PRO A 146 -0.66 -12.26 13.73
N ASP A 147 0.63 -11.92 13.74
CA ASP A 147 1.49 -11.91 14.93
C ASP A 147 1.74 -10.50 15.48
N SER A 148 1.02 -9.48 14.99
CA SER A 148 1.10 -8.12 15.53
C SER A 148 0.41 -7.99 16.89
N ASN A 149 0.89 -7.05 17.69
CA ASN A 149 0.32 -6.62 18.96
C ASN A 149 -0.02 -5.11 18.92
N LEU A 150 -0.68 -4.58 19.96
CA LEU A 150 -1.07 -3.16 20.00
C LEU A 150 0.10 -2.17 19.89
N GLU A 151 1.29 -2.52 20.38
CA GLU A 151 2.49 -1.69 20.24
C GLU A 151 2.96 -1.61 18.78
N ASP A 152 2.88 -2.71 18.01
CA ASP A 152 3.11 -2.69 16.57
C ASP A 152 2.16 -1.70 15.88
N ILE A 153 0.86 -1.79 16.20
CA ILE A 153 -0.17 -0.94 15.62
C ILE A 153 0.06 0.53 15.97
N ARG A 154 0.37 0.84 17.23
CA ARG A 154 0.69 2.21 17.67
C ARG A 154 1.91 2.77 16.96
N THR A 155 2.98 1.99 16.86
CA THR A 155 4.21 2.42 16.17
C THR A 155 3.93 2.70 14.70
N ASN A 156 3.16 1.82 14.04
CA ASN A 156 2.72 2.01 12.66
C ASN A 156 1.87 3.28 12.50
N PHE A 157 0.91 3.52 13.39
CA PHE A 157 0.03 4.69 13.34
C PHE A 157 0.80 6.00 13.50
N GLU A 158 1.72 6.08 14.46
CA GLU A 158 2.57 7.27 14.65
C GLU A 158 3.54 7.47 13.48
N PHE A 159 4.03 6.39 12.87
CA PHE A 159 4.81 6.47 11.63
C PHE A 159 4.00 7.09 10.48
N LEU A 160 2.75 6.66 10.30
CA LEU A 160 1.88 7.21 9.24
C LEU A 160 1.56 8.70 9.49
N LYS A 161 1.27 9.08 10.74
CA LYS A 161 1.03 10.48 11.15
C LYS A 161 2.24 11.36 10.87
N ARG A 162 3.42 11.01 11.39
CA ARG A 162 4.63 11.85 11.26
C ARG A 162 5.14 11.95 9.81
N ASN A 163 4.76 11.00 8.96
CA ASN A 163 5.11 11.00 7.54
C ASN A 163 3.98 11.53 6.64
N HIS A 164 2.93 12.15 7.18
CA HIS A 164 1.84 12.77 6.41
C HIS A 164 1.11 11.79 5.47
N LEU A 165 1.03 10.51 5.85
CA LEU A 165 0.36 9.46 5.05
C LEU A 165 -1.13 9.30 5.39
N LEU A 166 -1.66 10.17 6.27
CA LEU A 166 -3.06 10.16 6.71
C LEU A 166 -3.84 11.42 6.29
N GLU A 167 -3.37 12.15 5.28
CA GLU A 167 -3.98 13.41 4.83
C GLU A 167 -4.89 13.23 3.61
N ASN A 168 -4.75 12.11 2.89
CA ASN A 168 -5.52 11.79 1.69
C ASN A 168 -6.43 10.59 1.96
N LEU A 169 -7.74 10.74 1.81
CA LEU A 169 -8.72 9.71 2.13
C LEU A 169 -8.43 8.35 1.46
N ALA A 170 -8.01 8.32 0.20
CA ALA A 170 -7.74 7.08 -0.51
C ALA A 170 -6.53 6.34 0.09
N ILE A 171 -5.47 7.09 0.44
CA ILE A 171 -4.30 6.53 1.12
C ILE A 171 -4.68 6.11 2.54
N THR A 172 -5.32 6.99 3.30
CA THR A 172 -5.74 6.76 4.70
C THR A 172 -6.60 5.51 4.85
N ALA A 173 -7.63 5.35 4.02
CA ALA A 173 -8.49 4.16 4.06
C ALA A 173 -7.69 2.88 3.79
N ASN A 174 -6.72 2.93 2.88
CA ASN A 174 -5.84 1.79 2.61
C ASN A 174 -4.88 1.51 3.78
N VAL A 175 -4.17 2.51 4.31
CA VAL A 175 -3.13 2.28 5.33
C VAL A 175 -3.68 2.05 6.74
N LEU A 176 -4.90 2.54 7.05
CA LEU A 176 -5.57 2.26 8.32
C LEU A 176 -6.30 0.92 8.32
N TYR A 177 -6.55 0.33 7.14
CA TYR A 177 -6.99 -1.06 7.02
C TYR A 177 -6.38 -1.74 5.81
N HIS A 178 -5.24 -2.37 6.06
CA HIS A 178 -4.70 -3.42 5.20
C HIS A 178 -4.10 -4.50 6.09
N HIS A 179 -4.55 -5.72 5.88
CA HIS A 179 -4.06 -6.88 6.63
C HIS A 179 -3.16 -7.73 5.74
N GLN A 180 -2.31 -8.54 6.36
CA GLN A 180 -1.46 -9.46 5.62
C GLN A 180 -2.33 -10.53 4.95
N ILE A 181 -2.42 -10.48 3.63
CA ILE A 181 -3.07 -11.52 2.82
C ILE A 181 -2.20 -12.79 2.85
N ILE A 182 -2.78 -13.91 3.28
CA ILE A 182 -2.05 -15.19 3.45
C ILE A 182 -2.22 -16.04 2.19
N LEU A 183 -1.40 -15.73 1.17
CA LEU A 183 -1.47 -16.41 -0.13
C LEU A 183 -0.78 -17.78 -0.12
N MET A 184 -1.43 -18.77 -0.73
CA MET A 184 -0.91 -20.12 -0.89
C MET A 184 0.45 -20.11 -1.60
N GLY A 185 1.40 -20.90 -1.08
CA GLY A 185 2.76 -20.99 -1.60
C GLY A 185 3.74 -19.98 -0.98
N THR A 186 3.27 -18.93 -0.32
CA THR A 186 4.14 -17.97 0.38
C THR A 186 4.75 -18.56 1.64
N THR A 187 5.85 -17.97 2.12
CA THR A 187 6.51 -18.41 3.38
C THR A 187 5.55 -18.30 4.57
N ALA A 188 4.79 -17.20 4.65
CA ALA A 188 3.81 -16.99 5.71
C ALA A 188 2.73 -18.09 5.71
N PHE A 189 2.20 -18.46 4.54
CA PHE A 189 1.22 -19.54 4.43
C PHE A 189 1.79 -20.88 4.90
N GLN A 190 2.99 -21.24 4.47
CA GLN A 190 3.62 -22.51 4.87
C GLN A 190 3.91 -22.55 6.38
N GLN A 191 4.38 -21.44 6.94
CA GLN A 191 4.64 -21.31 8.35
C GLN A 191 3.35 -21.48 9.16
N LEU A 192 2.30 -20.70 8.86
CA LEU A 192 1.00 -20.78 9.55
C LEU A 192 0.36 -22.17 9.42
N LYS A 193 0.52 -22.82 8.27
CA LYS A 193 0.08 -24.20 8.06
C LYS A 193 0.85 -25.18 8.96
N SER A 194 2.18 -25.06 9.05
CA SER A 194 3.00 -25.92 9.90
C SER A 194 2.72 -25.72 11.40
N GLU A 195 2.32 -24.50 11.79
CA GLU A 195 1.92 -24.15 13.15
C GLU A 195 0.47 -24.59 13.47
N GLY A 196 -0.28 -25.13 12.50
CA GLY A 196 -1.69 -25.49 12.69
C GLY A 196 -2.63 -24.29 12.87
N ARG A 197 -2.21 -23.09 12.46
CA ARG A 197 -2.93 -21.82 12.64
C ARG A 197 -3.74 -21.37 11.44
N LEU A 198 -3.59 -22.05 10.30
CA LEU A 198 -4.35 -21.75 9.09
C LEU A 198 -5.81 -22.22 9.27
N GLN A 199 -6.75 -21.32 9.05
CA GLN A 199 -8.20 -21.55 9.09
C GLN A 199 -8.81 -21.37 7.70
N ASN A 200 -9.97 -22.02 7.49
CA ASN A 200 -10.90 -21.83 6.36
C ASN A 200 -10.23 -21.48 5.02
N VAL A 201 -9.90 -22.51 4.25
CA VAL A 201 -9.48 -22.37 2.85
C VAL A 201 -10.74 -22.32 1.97
N ASN A 202 -11.60 -21.31 2.20
CA ASN A 202 -12.79 -21.08 1.36
C ASN A 202 -12.39 -20.51 -0.02
N SER A 203 -11.12 -20.13 -0.18
CA SER A 203 -10.48 -19.73 -1.44
C SER A 203 -9.45 -20.77 -1.86
N PHE A 204 -9.31 -21.02 -3.16
CA PHE A 204 -8.29 -21.93 -3.69
C PHE A 204 -6.86 -21.42 -3.51
N TYR A 205 -6.66 -20.14 -3.19
CA TYR A 205 -5.35 -19.49 -3.20
C TYR A 205 -5.05 -18.65 -1.95
N GLU A 206 -5.99 -18.50 -1.03
CA GLU A 206 -5.84 -17.69 0.19
C GLU A 206 -6.29 -18.48 1.42
N GLY A 207 -5.49 -18.44 2.48
CA GLY A 207 -5.86 -18.94 3.80
C GLY A 207 -6.23 -17.79 4.73
N THR A 208 -6.92 -18.11 5.83
CA THR A 208 -7.18 -17.15 6.90
C THR A 208 -6.47 -17.59 8.18
N THR A 209 -6.26 -16.66 9.10
CA THR A 209 -5.74 -16.99 10.43
C THR A 209 -6.20 -15.92 11.42
N PRO A 210 -6.54 -16.27 12.66
CA PRO A 210 -6.85 -15.27 13.67
C PRO A 210 -5.58 -14.53 14.10
N TYR A 211 -5.75 -13.27 14.48
CA TYR A 211 -4.69 -12.51 15.15
C TYR A 211 -4.41 -13.11 16.53
N ARG A 212 -3.15 -13.09 16.97
CA ARG A 212 -2.77 -13.54 18.32
C ARG A 212 -3.30 -12.62 19.41
N ASP A 213 -3.30 -11.32 19.14
CA ASP A 213 -3.77 -10.29 20.06
C ASP A 213 -5.25 -9.98 19.80
N ALA A 214 -6.09 -10.14 20.83
CA ALA A 214 -7.52 -9.93 20.73
C ALA A 214 -7.90 -8.45 20.52
N GLY A 215 -7.10 -7.52 21.04
CA GLY A 215 -7.27 -6.08 20.79
C GLY A 215 -6.96 -5.74 19.34
N VAL A 216 -5.88 -6.28 18.79
CA VAL A 216 -5.56 -6.17 17.36
C VAL A 216 -6.71 -6.73 16.51
N ALA A 217 -7.24 -7.90 16.85
CA ALA A 217 -8.38 -8.47 16.13
C ALA A 217 -9.62 -7.55 16.16
N ALA A 218 -9.94 -6.99 17.33
CA ALA A 218 -11.09 -6.10 17.49
C ALA A 218 -10.93 -4.79 16.71
N LEU A 219 -9.74 -4.19 16.72
CA LEU A 219 -9.44 -2.99 15.96
C LEU A 219 -9.44 -3.26 14.45
N ALA A 220 -8.85 -4.37 14.01
CA ALA A 220 -8.86 -4.77 12.60
C ALA A 220 -10.28 -4.98 12.08
N ASP A 221 -11.17 -5.62 12.86
CA ASP A 221 -12.58 -5.78 12.48
C ASP A 221 -13.30 -4.43 12.38
N LEU A 222 -13.15 -3.56 13.38
CA LEU A 222 -13.75 -2.23 13.38
C LEU A 222 -13.31 -1.42 12.15
N MET A 223 -12.00 -1.35 11.90
CA MET A 223 -11.45 -0.56 10.80
C MET A 223 -11.84 -1.15 9.45
N ARG A 224 -11.84 -2.49 9.29
CA ARG A 224 -12.35 -3.15 8.08
C ARG A 224 -13.74 -2.68 7.71
N ARG A 225 -14.65 -2.72 8.68
CA ARG A 225 -16.05 -2.37 8.48
C ARG A 225 -16.21 -0.89 8.12
N LEU A 226 -15.53 -0.01 8.84
CA LEU A 226 -15.56 1.43 8.55
C LEU A 226 -14.97 1.77 7.18
N THR A 227 -13.86 1.13 6.79
CA THR A 227 -13.32 1.33 5.45
C THR A 227 -14.27 0.80 4.39
N ASN A 228 -14.96 -0.32 4.63
CA ASN A 228 -15.99 -0.83 3.71
C ASN A 228 -17.16 0.15 3.56
N VAL A 229 -17.60 0.80 4.65
CA VAL A 229 -18.61 1.87 4.55
C VAL A 229 -18.14 2.99 3.61
N VAL A 230 -16.86 3.39 3.69
CA VAL A 230 -16.30 4.36 2.75
C VAL A 230 -16.29 3.81 1.32
N PHE A 231 -15.85 2.57 1.10
CA PHE A 231 -15.86 1.96 -0.24
C PHE A 231 -17.28 1.90 -0.83
N ASP A 232 -18.28 1.52 -0.04
CA ASP A 232 -19.68 1.43 -0.46
C ASP A 232 -20.25 2.82 -0.80
N CYS A 233 -19.94 3.84 0.00
CA CYS A 233 -20.32 5.22 -0.29
C CYS A 233 -19.67 5.77 -1.56
N MET A 234 -18.45 5.33 -1.87
CA MET A 234 -17.67 5.79 -3.02
C MET A 234 -17.94 5.01 -4.31
N ASP A 235 -18.53 3.82 -4.24
CA ASP A 235 -18.74 2.93 -5.39
C ASP A 235 -19.46 3.62 -6.55
N GLY A 236 -20.49 4.42 -6.28
CA GLY A 236 -21.18 5.21 -7.29
C GLY A 236 -20.28 6.22 -8.01
N ILE A 237 -19.38 6.88 -7.27
CA ILE A 237 -18.43 7.86 -7.82
C ILE A 237 -17.35 7.15 -8.64
N TRP A 238 -16.70 6.12 -8.08
CA TRP A 238 -15.61 5.42 -8.76
C TRP A 238 -16.05 4.63 -9.98
N SER A 239 -17.28 4.10 -9.96
CA SER A 239 -17.90 3.45 -11.12
C SER A 239 -18.35 4.44 -12.22
N GLY A 240 -18.28 5.74 -11.96
CA GLY A 240 -18.73 6.80 -12.86
C GLY A 240 -20.25 6.92 -12.97
N ARG A 241 -21.02 6.25 -12.08
CA ARG A 241 -22.48 6.36 -12.03
C ARG A 241 -22.97 7.62 -11.35
N VAL A 242 -22.17 8.18 -10.46
CA VAL A 242 -22.43 9.42 -9.72
C VAL A 242 -21.30 10.39 -10.01
N GLN A 243 -21.64 11.64 -10.32
CA GLN A 243 -20.63 12.67 -10.49
C GLN A 243 -20.03 13.03 -9.13
N GLU A 244 -18.71 13.19 -9.09
CA GLU A 244 -18.02 13.63 -7.88
C GLU A 244 -18.51 15.04 -7.46
N PRO A 245 -18.90 15.25 -6.19
CA PRO A 245 -19.40 16.54 -5.71
C PRO A 245 -18.40 17.69 -5.90
N GLU A 246 -18.89 18.92 -6.11
CA GLU A 246 -18.02 20.10 -6.28
C GLU A 246 -17.16 20.38 -5.03
N ASP A 247 -17.69 20.06 -3.85
CA ASP A 247 -17.06 20.17 -2.53
C ASP A 247 -16.39 18.86 -2.07
N ALA A 248 -16.12 17.91 -2.99
CA ALA A 248 -15.55 16.59 -2.65
C ALA A 248 -14.29 16.67 -1.80
N ARG A 249 -13.42 17.67 -2.02
CA ARG A 249 -12.21 17.87 -1.21
C ARG A 249 -12.52 18.08 0.28
N GLU A 250 -13.54 18.87 0.60
CA GLU A 250 -13.94 19.12 1.99
C GLU A 250 -14.57 17.87 2.60
N ARG A 251 -15.48 17.23 1.87
CA ARG A 251 -16.12 15.97 2.29
C ARG A 251 -15.10 14.88 2.59
N TYR A 252 -14.14 14.69 1.70
CA TYR A 252 -13.09 13.68 1.87
C TYR A 252 -12.19 13.99 3.06
N SER A 253 -11.90 15.27 3.31
CA SER A 253 -11.16 15.69 4.50
C SER A 253 -11.92 15.38 5.80
N GLN A 254 -13.24 15.63 5.83
CA GLN A 254 -14.09 15.31 6.98
C GLN A 254 -14.17 13.79 7.24
N ILE A 255 -14.39 12.98 6.19
CA ILE A 255 -14.40 11.51 6.29
C ILE A 255 -13.03 10.99 6.75
N ASN A 256 -11.95 11.53 6.20
CA ASN A 256 -10.59 11.18 6.58
C ASN A 256 -10.35 11.42 8.08
N GLN A 257 -10.80 12.56 8.61
CA GLN A 257 -10.69 12.86 10.03
C GLN A 257 -11.49 11.88 10.91
N ILE A 258 -12.67 11.42 10.45
CA ILE A 258 -13.46 10.40 11.14
C ILE A 258 -12.66 9.10 11.25
N LEU A 259 -12.06 8.63 10.15
CA LEU A 259 -11.26 7.40 10.13
C LEU A 259 -10.05 7.49 11.07
N VAL A 260 -9.27 8.58 10.97
CA VAL A 260 -8.07 8.77 11.80
C VAL A 260 -8.44 8.86 13.28
N ASN A 261 -9.45 9.65 13.64
CA ASN A 261 -9.90 9.79 15.02
C ASN A 261 -10.43 8.47 15.58
N ARG A 262 -11.21 7.71 14.79
CA ARG A 262 -11.71 6.41 15.23
C ARG A 262 -10.58 5.44 15.50
N PHE A 263 -9.62 5.36 14.58
CA PHE A 263 -8.45 4.51 14.76
C PHE A 263 -7.71 4.86 16.05
N GLU A 264 -7.39 6.14 16.27
CA GLU A 264 -6.63 6.60 17.45
C GLU A 264 -7.39 6.34 18.75
N THR A 265 -8.67 6.68 18.81
CA THR A 265 -9.49 6.51 20.01
C THR A 265 -9.73 5.05 20.36
N ALA A 266 -10.03 4.20 19.38
CA ALA A 266 -10.19 2.76 19.59
C ALA A 266 -8.88 2.10 20.02
N LEU A 267 -7.75 2.50 19.42
CA LEU A 267 -6.44 2.00 19.82
C LEU A 267 -6.09 2.41 21.25
N SER A 268 -6.28 3.69 21.63
CA SER A 268 -6.03 4.16 23.00
C SER A 268 -6.95 3.49 24.03
N PHE A 269 -8.20 3.20 23.67
CA PHE A 269 -9.12 2.44 24.51
C PHE A 269 -8.57 1.03 24.79
N LEU A 270 -8.11 0.32 23.74
CA LEU A 270 -7.52 -1.02 23.87
C LEU A 270 -6.20 -1.01 24.66
N GLU A 271 -5.32 -0.02 24.44
CA GLU A 271 -4.05 0.14 25.16
C GLU A 271 -4.26 0.39 26.66
N SER A 272 -5.40 0.95 27.06
CA SER A 272 -5.75 1.12 28.47
C SER A 272 -6.22 -0.18 29.16
N GLY A 273 -6.23 -1.30 28.44
CA GLY A 273 -6.68 -2.61 28.92
C GLY A 273 -8.19 -2.82 28.84
N GLN A 274 -8.92 -1.89 28.21
CA GLN A 274 -10.36 -2.03 28.00
C GLN A 274 -10.65 -2.97 26.82
N LEU A 275 -11.79 -3.66 26.88
CA LEU A 275 -12.21 -4.61 25.84
C LEU A 275 -13.21 -3.94 24.89
N LEU A 276 -12.88 -3.95 23.60
CA LEU A 276 -13.79 -3.52 22.55
C LEU A 276 -14.73 -4.69 22.20
N THR A 277 -15.83 -4.83 22.95
CA THR A 277 -16.82 -5.90 22.75
C THR A 277 -17.50 -5.79 21.38
N SER A 278 -18.22 -6.84 20.96
CA SER A 278 -19.05 -6.81 19.75
C SER A 278 -20.03 -5.65 19.76
N GLU A 279 -20.74 -5.47 20.86
CA GLU A 279 -21.81 -4.46 21.00
C GLU A 279 -21.21 -3.05 20.90
N LEU A 280 -20.13 -2.79 21.64
CA LEU A 280 -19.48 -1.48 21.59
C LEU A 280 -18.87 -1.20 20.21
N ARG A 281 -18.34 -2.22 19.54
CA ARG A 281 -17.80 -2.08 18.17
C ARG A 281 -18.90 -1.76 17.17
N ASP A 282 -20.03 -2.46 17.23
CA ASP A 282 -21.18 -2.25 16.36
C ASP A 282 -21.79 -0.85 16.59
N GLU A 283 -21.88 -0.39 17.86
CA GLU A 283 -22.31 0.97 18.20
C GLU A 283 -21.38 2.05 17.62
N GLN A 284 -20.06 1.87 17.77
CA GLN A 284 -19.06 2.80 17.26
C GLN A 284 -19.06 2.86 15.72
N GLU A 285 -19.14 1.70 15.07
CA GLU A 285 -19.26 1.57 13.62
C GLU A 285 -20.51 2.31 13.12
N ALA A 286 -21.68 2.01 13.69
CA ALA A 286 -22.95 2.62 13.28
C ALA A 286 -22.93 4.15 13.45
N ALA A 287 -22.35 4.64 14.54
CA ALA A 287 -22.25 6.06 14.81
C ALA A 287 -21.38 6.81 13.78
N ASP A 288 -20.27 6.21 13.33
CA ASP A 288 -19.40 6.84 12.34
C ASP A 288 -19.91 6.62 10.90
N ALA A 289 -20.49 5.46 10.61
CA ALA A 289 -21.15 5.20 9.33
C ALA A 289 -22.27 6.21 9.07
N ALA A 290 -23.09 6.53 10.09
CA ALA A 290 -24.12 7.56 9.98
C ALA A 290 -23.55 8.97 9.69
N LYS A 291 -22.36 9.30 10.23
CA LYS A 291 -21.69 10.57 9.92
C LYS A 291 -21.16 10.58 8.48
N ILE A 292 -20.53 9.50 8.03
CA ILE A 292 -20.00 9.36 6.68
C ILE A 292 -21.14 9.47 5.65
N ASP A 293 -22.22 8.74 5.86
CA ASP A 293 -23.41 8.79 5.00
C ASP A 293 -24.02 10.19 4.92
N LYS A 294 -24.08 10.90 6.06
CA LYS A 294 -24.53 12.30 6.09
C LYS A 294 -23.63 13.23 5.28
N ILE A 295 -22.30 13.09 5.38
CA ILE A 295 -21.34 13.91 4.61
C ILE A 295 -21.49 13.66 3.11
N MET A 296 -21.80 12.42 2.72
CA MET A 296 -21.94 12.04 1.31
C MET A 296 -23.29 12.42 0.68
N LYS A 297 -24.34 12.60 1.48
CA LYS A 297 -25.71 12.92 1.01
C LYS A 297 -26.05 14.41 0.95
N VAL A 298 -25.42 15.24 1.79
CA VAL A 298 -25.49 16.72 1.69
C VAL A 298 -24.77 17.15 0.41
#